data_AF-A0A8T2ILY9-F1
#
_entry.id   AF-A0A8T2ILY9-F1
#
_cell.length_a   1.000
_cell.length_b   1.000
_cell.length_c   1.000
_cell.angle_alpha   90.00
_cell.angle_beta   90.00
_cell.angle_gamma   90.00
#
_symmetry.space_group_name_H-M   'P 1'
#
loop_
_entity.id
_entity.type
_entity.pdbx_description
1 polymer ?
#
loop_
_entity_poly.entity_id
_entity_poly.type
_entity_poly.pdbx_seq_one_letter_code
_entity_poly.pdbx_strand_id
1 'polypeptide(L)'
;MDDSEDNTTVISTLRSFNKFLSQPMEGTSSLNTSTVAGTSLQMQYQQRFQLEDQAAQIRTKSNLIQVEREKMQMELSHKRARIELEKAASTNAKNYEREADKNQELLSRIKTLEEKENDFHSKLLEQNEMNKSYKKTIEAQSKKLLEKDDKLAQASEMISVVKGKVTELQWKIMNQEMQIKTQETEKQELTEQLENHRKKLQESNQKLQALQELQAQNADYEQKIKNLEQQLSAQEQDAAIVKSMKTDLSRLPKMERELQQLREENTYHREMKENNALLKEEVEGLRRAAERYNKMKEELVHLEMEKEQVQKKLELWENLEQTTGLNIRTPDDLSRQIVAVQQRELKLKEENMTIQS
;
A
#
# COMPACT_ATOMS: atom_id res chain seq x y z
N MET A 1 5.54 129.01 -5.41
CA MET A 1 6.63 129.85 -5.94
C MET A 1 5.98 131.05 -6.56
N ASP A 2 6.55 132.21 -6.24
CA ASP A 2 6.05 133.57 -6.42
C ASP A 2 5.65 133.93 -7.86
N ASP A 3 4.60 134.72 -7.95
CA ASP A 3 4.30 135.66 -9.03
C ASP A 3 3.17 136.59 -8.54
N SER A 4 3.22 137.90 -8.60
CA SER A 4 4.28 138.83 -8.97
C SER A 4 3.90 140.18 -8.35
N GLU A 5 4.94 140.92 -7.99
CA GLU A 5 4.93 142.32 -7.59
C GLU A 5 4.30 143.19 -8.68
N ASP A 6 3.08 143.71 -8.48
CA ASP A 6 2.51 144.72 -9.40
C ASP A 6 1.56 145.73 -8.71
N ASN A 7 1.74 145.96 -7.41
CA ASN A 7 0.94 146.94 -6.63
C ASN A 7 1.61 148.33 -6.48
N THR A 8 2.77 148.55 -7.11
CA THR A 8 3.58 149.77 -6.89
C THR A 8 3.12 150.95 -7.76
N THR A 9 2.36 150.72 -8.83
CA THR A 9 1.92 151.75 -9.79
C THR A 9 0.61 152.42 -9.38
N VAL A 10 -0.27 151.71 -8.67
CA VAL A 10 -1.54 152.26 -8.14
C VAL A 10 -1.28 153.16 -6.92
N ILE A 11 -0.28 152.82 -6.09
CA ILE A 11 0.12 153.63 -4.93
C ILE A 11 0.84 154.92 -5.34
N SER A 12 1.59 154.92 -6.45
CA SER A 12 2.29 156.13 -6.93
C SER A 12 1.34 157.14 -7.58
N THR A 13 0.29 156.68 -8.27
CA THR A 13 -0.74 157.53 -8.88
C THR A 13 -1.72 158.13 -7.86
N LEU A 14 -2.02 157.42 -6.76
CA LEU A 14 -2.78 158.00 -5.64
C LEU A 14 -1.96 159.03 -4.84
N ARG A 15 -0.63 158.88 -4.76
CA ARG A 15 0.25 159.81 -4.05
C ARG A 15 0.51 161.10 -4.84
N SER A 16 0.45 161.06 -6.18
CA SER A 16 0.55 162.28 -7.02
C SER A 16 -0.75 163.10 -7.06
N PHE A 17 -1.91 162.47 -6.90
CA PHE A 17 -3.20 163.18 -6.84
C PHE A 17 -3.40 163.92 -5.50
N ASN A 18 -2.93 163.35 -4.38
CA ASN A 18 -3.06 163.95 -3.06
C ASN A 18 -2.17 165.20 -2.88
N LYS A 19 -1.08 165.32 -3.66
CA LYS A 19 -0.19 166.49 -3.64
C LYS A 19 -0.72 167.67 -4.49
N PHE A 20 -1.72 167.46 -5.34
CA PHE A 20 -2.33 168.51 -6.17
C PHE A 20 -3.49 169.23 -5.46
N LEU A 21 -4.17 168.57 -4.51
CA LEU A 21 -5.29 169.14 -3.77
C LEU A 21 -4.90 170.01 -2.56
N SER A 22 -3.60 170.11 -2.24
CA SER A 22 -3.09 170.82 -1.04
C SER A 22 -2.47 172.19 -1.31
N GLN A 23 -2.73 172.82 -2.47
CA GLN A 23 -2.33 174.20 -2.73
C GLN A 23 -3.55 175.14 -2.79
N PRO A 24 -3.66 176.11 -1.87
CA PRO A 24 -4.66 177.17 -1.96
C PRO A 24 -4.15 178.30 -2.86
N MET A 25 -4.96 178.69 -3.84
CA MET A 25 -4.85 179.99 -4.51
C MET A 25 -6.27 180.48 -4.81
N GLU A 26 -6.84 181.15 -3.80
CA GLU A 26 -7.81 182.23 -3.96
C GLU A 26 -7.25 183.18 -5.04
N GLY A 27 -7.99 183.53 -6.09
CA GLY A 27 -9.15 184.39 -5.96
C GLY A 27 -8.69 185.80 -5.61
N THR A 28 -8.72 186.72 -6.58
CA THR A 28 -9.17 188.13 -6.45
C THR A 28 -8.64 189.01 -7.58
N SER A 29 -9.35 190.13 -7.81
CA SER A 29 -9.17 191.22 -8.78
C SER A 29 -10.17 191.11 -9.94
N SER A 30 -11.46 191.43 -9.81
CA SER A 30 -12.09 192.67 -9.34
C SER A 30 -11.40 193.94 -9.80
N LEU A 31 -12.05 194.67 -10.71
CA LEU A 31 -12.12 196.14 -10.87
C LEU A 31 -12.14 196.48 -12.37
N ASN A 32 -12.81 197.50 -12.84
CA ASN A 32 -13.99 198.24 -12.40
C ASN A 32 -14.27 199.23 -13.54
N THR A 33 -15.53 199.61 -13.65
CA THR A 33 -16.00 200.95 -14.05
C THR A 33 -15.67 201.50 -15.44
N SER A 34 -16.79 201.68 -16.15
CA SER A 34 -17.22 202.96 -16.73
C SER A 34 -16.46 203.49 -17.94
N THR A 35 -17.07 203.14 -19.07
CA THR A 35 -17.09 203.87 -20.32
C THR A 35 -17.33 205.37 -20.17
N VAL A 36 -16.53 206.06 -20.95
CA VAL A 36 -16.68 207.43 -21.47
C VAL A 36 -18.03 207.64 -22.17
N ALA A 37 -18.49 208.89 -22.04
CA ALA A 37 -19.35 209.67 -22.92
C ALA A 37 -20.85 209.35 -23.01
N GLY A 38 -21.63 210.41 -22.73
CA GLY A 38 -23.02 210.49 -23.11
C GLY A 38 -23.22 210.19 -24.59
N THR A 39 -23.90 209.09 -24.86
CA THR A 39 -24.57 208.79 -26.13
C THR A 39 -25.77 207.88 -25.81
N SER A 40 -26.87 208.10 -26.54
CA SER A 40 -28.20 207.56 -26.28
C SER A 40 -28.26 206.02 -26.08
N LEU A 41 -28.98 205.60 -25.03
CA LEU A 41 -29.24 204.22 -24.58
C LEU A 41 -29.68 203.25 -25.69
N GLN A 42 -30.29 203.76 -26.77
CA GLN A 42 -30.84 202.94 -27.86
C GLN A 42 -29.76 202.21 -28.69
N MET A 43 -28.61 202.85 -28.92
CA MET A 43 -27.49 202.21 -29.65
C MET A 43 -26.84 201.09 -28.83
N GLN A 44 -26.81 201.25 -27.50
CA GLN A 44 -26.24 200.25 -26.59
C GLN A 44 -27.07 198.96 -26.55
N TYR A 45 -28.40 199.05 -26.66
CA TYR A 45 -29.29 197.88 -26.74
C TYR A 45 -29.09 197.09 -28.03
N GLN A 46 -28.99 197.78 -29.18
CA GLN A 46 -28.82 197.10 -30.46
C GLN A 46 -27.46 196.39 -30.55
N GLN A 47 -26.41 197.00 -30.00
CA GLN A 47 -25.09 196.39 -29.91
C GLN A 47 -25.05 195.22 -28.92
N ARG A 48 -25.73 195.31 -27.76
CA ARG A 48 -25.88 194.19 -26.82
C ARG A 48 -26.65 193.01 -27.42
N PHE A 49 -27.75 193.29 -28.12
CA PHE A 49 -28.57 192.26 -28.75
C PHE A 49 -27.77 191.50 -29.83
N GLN A 50 -26.98 192.22 -30.65
CA GLN A 50 -26.10 191.59 -31.63
C GLN A 50 -24.99 190.74 -30.97
N LEU A 51 -24.39 191.21 -29.88
CA LEU A 51 -23.40 190.44 -29.13
C LEU A 51 -24.01 189.22 -28.43
N GLU A 52 -25.24 189.32 -27.94
CA GLU A 52 -25.99 188.23 -27.32
C GLU A 52 -26.42 187.18 -28.34
N ASP A 53 -26.88 187.60 -29.52
CA ASP A 53 -27.20 186.70 -30.63
C ASP A 53 -25.94 186.01 -31.16
N GLN A 54 -24.82 186.73 -31.28
CA GLN A 54 -23.52 186.12 -31.59
C GLN A 54 -23.08 185.14 -30.50
N ALA A 55 -23.24 185.47 -29.22
CA ALA A 55 -22.93 184.56 -28.11
C ALA A 55 -23.84 183.33 -28.09
N ALA A 56 -25.13 183.48 -28.40
CA ALA A 56 -26.08 182.39 -28.55
C ALA A 56 -25.72 181.51 -29.76
N GLN A 57 -25.31 182.11 -30.87
CA GLN A 57 -24.85 181.38 -32.05
C GLN A 57 -23.53 180.65 -31.79
N ILE A 58 -22.61 181.22 -31.00
CA ILE A 58 -21.39 180.54 -30.55
C ILE A 58 -21.74 179.39 -29.60
N ARG A 59 -22.66 179.58 -28.65
CA ARG A 59 -23.11 178.50 -27.74
C ARG A 59 -23.78 177.36 -28.50
N THR A 60 -24.65 177.65 -29.46
CA THR A 60 -25.30 176.61 -30.27
C THR A 60 -24.29 175.86 -31.15
N LYS A 61 -23.36 176.57 -31.80
CA LYS A 61 -22.24 175.95 -32.53
C LYS A 61 -21.35 175.11 -31.61
N SER A 62 -21.05 175.59 -30.40
CA SER A 62 -20.25 174.86 -29.41
C SER A 62 -20.97 173.60 -28.91
N ASN A 63 -22.26 173.70 -28.60
CA ASN A 63 -23.09 172.56 -28.22
C ASN A 63 -23.20 171.55 -29.36
N LEU A 64 -23.35 172.00 -30.60
CA LEU A 64 -23.36 171.13 -31.77
C LEU A 64 -22.04 170.36 -31.91
N ILE A 65 -20.89 171.05 -31.80
CA ILE A 65 -19.56 170.42 -31.83
C ILE A 65 -19.40 169.42 -30.68
N GLN A 66 -19.90 169.73 -29.48
CA GLN A 66 -19.85 168.82 -28.33
C GLN A 66 -20.66 167.56 -28.59
N VAL A 67 -21.92 167.69 -29.03
CA VAL A 67 -22.79 166.56 -29.37
C VAL A 67 -22.21 165.74 -30.52
N GLU A 68 -21.62 166.38 -31.53
CA GLU A 68 -20.93 165.67 -32.62
C GLU A 68 -19.71 164.89 -32.12
N ARG A 69 -18.94 165.44 -31.17
CA ARG A 69 -17.81 164.73 -30.53
C ARG A 69 -18.30 163.55 -29.68
N GLU A 70 -19.34 163.72 -28.89
CA GLU A 70 -19.95 162.66 -28.08
C GLU A 70 -20.54 161.55 -28.96
N LYS A 71 -21.24 161.91 -30.04
CA LYS A 71 -21.72 160.96 -31.06
C LYS A 71 -20.56 160.19 -31.69
N MET A 72 -19.51 160.89 -32.14
CA MET A 72 -18.32 160.26 -32.71
C MET A 72 -17.66 159.30 -31.70
N GLN A 73 -17.53 159.71 -30.43
CA GLN A 73 -16.95 158.89 -29.36
C GLN A 73 -17.82 157.64 -29.07
N MET A 74 -19.13 157.81 -29.02
CA MET A 74 -20.09 156.73 -28.81
C MET A 74 -20.10 155.75 -30.00
N GLU A 75 -20.06 156.24 -31.24
CA GLU A 75 -19.94 155.41 -32.44
C GLU A 75 -18.62 154.61 -32.45
N LEU A 76 -17.50 155.22 -32.06
CA LEU A 76 -16.23 154.52 -31.89
C LEU A 76 -16.29 153.48 -30.77
N SER A 77 -16.94 153.79 -29.65
CA SER A 77 -17.15 152.85 -28.54
C SER A 77 -18.00 151.65 -28.96
N HIS A 78 -19.14 151.87 -29.64
CA HIS A 78 -19.97 150.78 -30.18
C HIS A 78 -19.23 149.94 -31.21
N LYS A 79 -18.45 150.55 -32.10
CA LYS A 79 -17.59 149.82 -33.05
C LYS A 79 -16.57 148.95 -32.30
N ARG A 80 -15.92 149.47 -31.25
CA ARG A 80 -14.99 148.70 -30.40
C ARG A 80 -15.69 147.54 -29.69
N ALA A 81 -16.81 147.79 -29.02
CA ALA A 81 -17.58 146.76 -28.32
C ALA A 81 -18.05 145.66 -29.27
N ARG A 82 -18.49 146.01 -30.48
CA ARG A 82 -18.86 145.02 -31.51
C ARG A 82 -17.67 144.16 -31.93
N ILE A 83 -16.53 144.78 -32.21
CA ILE A 83 -15.31 144.04 -32.57
C ILE A 83 -14.85 143.13 -31.43
N GLU A 84 -14.92 143.60 -30.18
CA GLU A 84 -14.56 142.81 -29.00
C GLU A 84 -15.51 141.62 -28.80
N LEU A 85 -16.82 141.83 -28.94
CA LEU A 85 -17.80 140.75 -28.90
C LEU A 85 -17.61 139.74 -30.03
N GLU A 86 -17.34 140.20 -31.25
CA GLU A 86 -17.09 139.32 -32.41
C GLU A 86 -15.78 138.53 -32.23
N LYS A 87 -14.73 139.15 -31.71
CA LYS A 87 -13.48 138.47 -31.34
C LYS A 87 -13.70 137.45 -30.23
N ALA A 88 -14.44 137.79 -29.18
CA ALA A 88 -14.78 136.88 -28.09
C ALA A 88 -15.62 135.69 -28.61
N ALA A 89 -16.65 135.94 -29.42
CA ALA A 89 -17.48 134.91 -30.03
C ALA A 89 -16.66 134.00 -30.97
N SER A 90 -15.79 134.58 -31.81
CA SER A 90 -14.89 133.81 -32.70
C SER A 90 -13.90 132.95 -31.90
N THR A 91 -13.34 133.50 -30.82
CA THR A 91 -12.42 132.77 -29.94
C THR A 91 -13.15 131.63 -29.22
N ASN A 92 -14.36 131.89 -28.72
CA ASN A 92 -15.18 130.89 -28.05
C ASN A 92 -15.62 129.78 -29.00
N ALA A 93 -16.03 130.10 -30.23
CA ALA A 93 -16.37 129.13 -31.26
C ALA A 93 -15.20 128.20 -31.59
N LYS A 94 -13.98 128.75 -31.76
CA LYS A 94 -12.76 127.96 -31.97
C LYS A 94 -12.41 127.09 -30.76
N ASN A 95 -12.65 127.57 -29.54
CA ASN A 95 -12.44 126.79 -28.34
C ASN A 95 -13.45 125.64 -28.24
N TYR A 96 -14.72 125.86 -28.56
CA TYR A 96 -15.74 124.80 -28.61
C TYR A 96 -15.45 123.74 -29.66
N GLU A 97 -15.00 124.13 -30.85
CA GLU A 97 -14.61 123.21 -31.92
C GLU A 97 -13.46 122.31 -31.47
N ARG A 98 -12.39 122.90 -30.92
CA ARG A 98 -11.27 122.14 -30.36
C ARG A 98 -11.70 121.19 -29.24
N GLU A 99 -12.63 121.60 -28.39
CA GLU A 99 -13.12 120.75 -27.31
C GLU A 99 -14.02 119.63 -27.85
N ALA A 100 -14.80 119.88 -28.91
CA ALA A 100 -15.55 118.86 -29.62
C ALA A 100 -14.62 117.82 -30.27
N ASP A 101 -13.54 118.25 -30.91
CA ASP A 101 -12.52 117.37 -31.51
C ASP A 101 -11.86 116.49 -30.45
N LYS A 102 -11.44 117.08 -29.31
CA LYS A 102 -10.89 116.32 -28.17
C LYS A 102 -11.89 115.33 -27.62
N ASN A 103 -13.16 115.74 -27.46
CA ASN A 103 -14.20 114.84 -26.98
C ASN A 103 -14.44 113.68 -27.96
N GLN A 104 -14.40 113.93 -29.26
CA GLN A 104 -14.50 112.89 -30.28
C GLN A 104 -13.31 111.93 -30.27
N GLU A 105 -12.09 112.44 -30.06
CA GLU A 105 -10.89 111.62 -29.89
C GLU A 105 -10.99 110.75 -28.62
N LEU A 106 -11.40 111.32 -27.49
CA LEU A 106 -11.62 110.61 -26.23
C LEU A 106 -12.69 109.53 -26.38
N LEU A 107 -13.82 109.82 -27.03
CA LEU A 107 -14.87 108.83 -27.33
C LEU A 107 -14.36 107.70 -28.21
N SER A 108 -13.59 108.02 -29.25
CA SER A 108 -12.96 107.01 -30.10
C SER A 108 -11.98 106.14 -29.31
N ARG A 109 -11.20 106.76 -28.41
CA ARG A 109 -10.28 106.03 -27.53
C ARG A 109 -11.01 105.11 -26.56
N ILE A 110 -12.07 105.60 -25.92
CA ILE A 110 -12.93 104.81 -25.02
C ILE A 110 -13.47 103.59 -25.79
N LYS A 111 -14.03 103.79 -26.97
CA LYS A 111 -14.56 102.70 -27.80
C LYS A 111 -13.49 101.64 -28.13
N THR A 112 -12.29 102.06 -28.52
CA THR A 112 -11.19 101.10 -28.79
C THR A 112 -10.71 100.36 -27.53
N LEU A 113 -10.86 100.96 -26.35
CA LEU A 113 -10.54 100.30 -25.08
C LEU A 113 -11.64 99.31 -24.69
N GLU A 114 -12.91 99.67 -24.86
CA GLU A 114 -14.05 98.77 -24.64
C GLU A 114 -13.99 97.55 -25.57
N GLU A 115 -13.68 97.73 -26.86
CA GLU A 115 -13.47 96.64 -27.81
C GLU A 115 -12.35 95.70 -27.35
N LYS A 116 -11.21 96.25 -26.90
CA LYS A 116 -10.10 95.45 -26.37
C LYS A 116 -10.45 94.73 -25.06
N GLU A 117 -11.21 95.37 -24.18
CA GLU A 117 -11.68 94.76 -22.93
C GLU A 117 -12.61 93.59 -23.22
N ASN A 118 -13.54 93.74 -24.18
CA ASN A 118 -14.42 92.67 -24.63
C ASN A 118 -13.64 91.51 -25.28
N ASP A 119 -12.62 91.80 -26.08
CA ASP A 119 -11.74 90.77 -26.66
C ASP A 119 -10.97 90.01 -25.58
N PHE A 120 -10.40 90.71 -24.58
CA PHE A 120 -9.71 90.07 -23.46
C PHE A 120 -10.67 89.26 -22.59
N HIS A 121 -11.88 89.76 -22.34
CA HIS A 121 -12.92 89.05 -21.60
C HIS A 121 -13.34 87.77 -22.32
N SER A 122 -13.55 87.83 -23.64
CA SER A 122 -13.90 86.67 -24.46
C SER A 122 -12.79 85.61 -24.43
N LYS A 123 -11.52 86.00 -24.59
CA LYS A 123 -10.37 85.09 -24.48
C LYS A 123 -10.24 84.46 -23.09
N LEU A 124 -10.52 85.23 -22.03
CA LEU A 124 -10.50 84.72 -20.66
C LEU A 124 -11.62 83.69 -20.42
N LEU A 125 -12.81 83.93 -20.98
CA LEU A 125 -13.93 82.98 -20.93
C LEU A 125 -13.58 81.67 -21.64
N GLU A 126 -13.06 81.74 -22.87
CA GLU A 126 -12.61 80.56 -23.63
C GLU A 126 -11.53 79.77 -22.86
N GLN A 127 -10.54 80.47 -22.29
CA GLN A 127 -9.49 79.83 -21.49
C GLN A 127 -10.08 79.15 -20.24
N ASN A 128 -11.07 79.78 -19.60
CA ASN A 128 -11.74 79.19 -18.43
C ASN A 128 -12.56 77.95 -18.82
N GLU A 129 -13.23 77.95 -19.96
CA GLU A 129 -13.93 76.77 -20.48
C GLU A 129 -12.98 75.63 -20.82
N MET A 130 -11.83 75.93 -21.44
CA MET A 130 -10.77 74.95 -21.69
C MET A 130 -10.20 74.40 -20.39
N ASN A 131 -9.92 75.24 -19.39
CA ASN A 131 -9.45 74.78 -18.08
C ASN A 131 -10.48 73.88 -17.38
N LYS A 132 -11.78 74.19 -17.50
CA LYS A 132 -12.86 73.34 -16.98
C LYS A 132 -12.90 71.98 -17.69
N SER A 133 -12.72 71.93 -19.01
CA SER A 133 -12.73 70.67 -19.76
C SER A 133 -11.50 69.81 -19.46
N TYR A 134 -10.32 70.41 -19.32
CA TYR A 134 -9.10 69.73 -18.87
C TYR A 134 -9.25 69.18 -17.46
N LYS A 135 -9.77 69.97 -16.52
CA LYS A 135 -10.03 69.52 -15.15
C LYS A 135 -10.95 68.30 -15.12
N LYS A 136 -12.08 68.34 -15.84
CA LYS A 136 -13.00 67.19 -15.97
C LYS A 136 -12.32 65.96 -16.56
N THR A 137 -11.45 66.15 -17.55
CA THR A 137 -10.72 65.05 -18.19
C THR A 137 -9.72 64.41 -17.22
N ILE A 138 -8.97 65.23 -16.49
CA ILE A 138 -8.03 64.77 -15.46
C ILE A 138 -8.78 64.01 -14.36
N GLU A 139 -9.88 64.57 -13.84
CA GLU A 139 -10.71 63.90 -12.82
C GLU A 139 -11.24 62.54 -13.30
N ALA A 140 -11.71 62.46 -14.56
CA ALA A 140 -12.17 61.22 -15.15
C ALA A 140 -11.04 60.19 -15.32
N GLN A 141 -9.83 60.62 -15.69
CA GLN A 141 -8.65 59.76 -15.78
C GLN A 141 -8.18 59.30 -14.40
N SER A 142 -8.13 60.19 -13.40
CA SER A 142 -7.80 59.85 -12.02
C SER A 142 -8.76 58.83 -11.45
N LYS A 143 -10.07 58.96 -11.70
CA LYS A 143 -11.06 57.96 -11.29
C LYS A 143 -10.81 56.60 -11.94
N LYS A 144 -10.53 56.57 -13.25
CA LYS A 144 -10.19 55.32 -13.97
C LYS A 144 -8.90 54.67 -13.48
N LEU A 145 -7.92 55.46 -13.03
CA LEU A 145 -6.69 54.95 -12.44
C LEU A 145 -6.97 54.28 -11.10
N LEU A 146 -7.74 54.94 -10.21
CA LEU A 146 -8.15 54.36 -8.93
C LEU A 146 -8.90 53.02 -9.12
N GLU A 147 -9.84 52.96 -10.07
CA GLU A 147 -10.56 51.71 -10.38
C GLU A 147 -9.62 50.59 -10.89
N LYS A 148 -8.53 50.93 -11.58
CA LYS A 148 -7.52 49.97 -12.02
C LYS A 148 -6.63 49.53 -10.86
N ASP A 149 -6.24 50.44 -9.98
CA ASP A 149 -5.46 50.13 -8.79
C ASP A 149 -6.24 49.21 -7.84
N ASP A 150 -7.54 49.44 -7.65
CA ASP A 150 -8.42 48.55 -6.86
C ASP A 150 -8.48 47.14 -7.47
N LYS A 151 -8.64 47.03 -8.79
CA LYS A 151 -8.63 45.73 -9.49
C LYS A 151 -7.28 45.04 -9.38
N LEU A 152 -6.19 45.78 -9.43
CA LEU A 152 -4.84 45.24 -9.27
C LEU A 152 -4.61 44.74 -7.85
N ALA A 153 -5.10 45.48 -6.83
CA ALA A 153 -5.06 45.06 -5.44
C ALA A 153 -5.84 43.75 -5.23
N GLN A 154 -7.08 43.66 -5.75
CA GLN A 154 -7.88 42.44 -5.71
C GLN A 154 -7.18 41.26 -6.42
N ALA A 155 -6.59 41.50 -7.60
CA ALA A 155 -5.84 40.46 -8.31
C ALA A 155 -4.61 39.99 -7.50
N SER A 156 -3.91 40.91 -6.85
CA SER A 156 -2.75 40.60 -6.01
C SER A 156 -3.14 39.78 -4.78
N GLU A 157 -4.27 40.09 -4.16
CA GLU A 157 -4.84 39.30 -3.07
C GLU A 157 -5.22 37.88 -3.53
N MET A 158 -5.91 37.76 -4.67
CA MET A 158 -6.26 36.45 -5.26
C MET A 158 -5.00 35.62 -5.56
N ILE A 159 -3.94 36.24 -6.09
CA ILE A 159 -2.65 35.56 -6.30
C ILE A 159 -2.06 35.08 -4.97
N SER A 160 -2.14 35.87 -3.90
CA SER A 160 -1.66 35.47 -2.57
C SER A 160 -2.41 34.24 -2.05
N VAL A 161 -3.75 34.23 -2.16
CA VAL A 161 -4.59 33.09 -1.77
C VAL A 161 -4.26 31.84 -2.58
N VAL A 162 -4.10 31.97 -3.90
CA VAL A 162 -3.74 30.85 -4.78
C VAL A 162 -2.35 30.32 -4.44
N LYS A 163 -1.36 31.20 -4.20
CA LYS A 163 -0.02 30.78 -3.73
C LYS A 163 -0.10 29.99 -2.42
N GLY A 164 -0.91 30.44 -1.45
CA GLY A 164 -1.14 29.73 -0.20
C GLY A 164 -1.72 28.32 -0.42
N LYS A 165 -2.72 28.18 -1.30
CA LYS A 165 -3.28 26.86 -1.68
C LYS A 165 -2.26 25.96 -2.36
N VAL A 166 -1.41 26.53 -3.23
CA VAL A 166 -0.33 25.77 -3.89
C VAL A 166 0.65 25.23 -2.85
N THR A 167 1.08 26.04 -1.88
CA THR A 167 1.98 25.58 -0.82
C THR A 167 1.34 24.53 0.08
N GLU A 168 0.04 24.67 0.39
CA GLU A 168 -0.70 23.67 1.18
C GLU A 168 -0.79 22.33 0.43
N LEU A 169 -1.13 22.37 -0.86
CA LEU A 169 -1.18 21.16 -1.70
C LEU A 169 0.19 20.51 -1.86
N GLN A 170 1.26 21.29 -2.03
CA GLN A 170 2.64 20.77 -2.06
C GLN A 170 2.99 20.03 -0.77
N TRP A 171 2.61 20.59 0.40
CA TRP A 171 2.84 19.93 1.68
C TRP A 171 2.03 18.63 1.83
N LYS A 172 0.76 18.63 1.39
CA LYS A 172 -0.08 17.41 1.38
C LYS A 172 0.51 16.32 0.47
N ILE A 173 0.99 16.67 -0.72
CA ILE A 173 1.64 15.74 -1.64
C ILE A 173 2.89 15.14 -0.98
N MET A 174 3.77 15.98 -0.42
CA MET A 174 4.98 15.50 0.27
C MET A 174 4.66 14.53 1.40
N ASN A 175 3.63 14.82 2.21
CA ASN A 175 3.19 13.94 3.28
C ASN A 175 2.64 12.60 2.76
N GLN A 176 1.86 12.64 1.67
CA GLN A 176 1.35 11.43 1.00
C GLN A 176 2.49 10.60 0.39
N GLU A 177 3.48 11.23 -0.26
CA GLU A 177 4.67 10.55 -0.79
C GLU A 177 5.48 9.86 0.31
N MET A 178 5.64 10.51 1.47
CA MET A 178 6.30 9.91 2.63
C MET A 178 5.52 8.69 3.13
N GLN A 179 4.19 8.79 3.25
CA GLN A 179 3.34 7.67 3.65
C GLN A 179 3.41 6.49 2.68
N ILE A 180 3.42 6.76 1.36
CA ILE A 180 3.57 5.72 0.33
C ILE A 180 4.92 5.01 0.49
N LYS A 181 6.02 5.74 0.69
CA LYS A 181 7.34 5.13 0.91
C LYS A 181 7.36 4.22 2.13
N THR A 182 6.75 4.64 3.25
CA THR A 182 6.62 3.80 4.45
C THR A 182 5.81 2.53 4.16
N GLN A 183 4.69 2.64 3.46
CA GLN A 183 3.87 1.49 3.07
C GLN A 183 4.59 0.56 2.08
N GLU A 184 5.40 1.09 1.18
CA GLU A 184 6.24 0.31 0.27
C GLU A 184 7.30 -0.49 1.03
N THR A 185 7.96 0.10 2.04
CA THR A 185 8.91 -0.62 2.88
C THR A 185 8.24 -1.71 3.71
N GLU A 186 7.09 -1.43 4.33
CA GLU A 186 6.32 -2.43 5.08
C GLU A 186 5.87 -3.59 4.17
N LYS A 187 5.43 -3.28 2.95
CA LYS A 187 5.05 -4.31 1.96
C LYS A 187 6.25 -5.18 1.57
N GLN A 188 7.43 -4.60 1.38
CA GLN A 188 8.65 -5.35 1.08
C GLN A 188 9.01 -6.28 2.24
N GLU A 189 9.02 -5.79 3.48
CA GLU A 189 9.29 -6.59 4.68
C GLU A 189 8.31 -7.78 4.81
N LEU A 190 7.01 -7.53 4.63
CA LEU A 190 5.99 -8.60 4.67
C LEU A 190 6.17 -9.62 3.54
N THR A 191 6.60 -9.17 2.36
CA THR A 191 6.88 -10.06 1.23
C THR A 191 8.07 -10.97 1.53
N GLU A 192 9.15 -10.42 2.10
CA GLU A 192 10.32 -11.19 2.53
C GLU A 192 9.96 -12.18 3.65
N GLN A 193 9.13 -11.78 4.61
CA GLN A 193 8.63 -12.68 5.65
C GLN A 193 7.83 -13.85 5.06
N LEU A 194 6.92 -13.58 4.12
CA LEU A 194 6.16 -14.63 3.43
C LEU A 194 7.07 -15.58 2.65
N GLU A 195 8.09 -15.07 1.97
CA GLU A 195 9.04 -15.92 1.25
C GLU A 195 9.88 -16.80 2.19
N ASN A 196 10.30 -16.24 3.32
CA ASN A 196 10.99 -17.01 4.37
C ASN A 196 10.11 -18.12 4.94
N HIS A 197 8.81 -17.87 5.17
CA HIS A 197 7.87 -18.90 5.61
C HIS A 197 7.66 -19.99 4.55
N ARG A 198 7.57 -19.62 3.27
CA ARG A 198 7.48 -20.59 2.16
C ARG A 198 8.72 -21.48 2.08
N LYS A 199 9.92 -20.92 2.22
CA LYS A 199 11.19 -21.67 2.26
C LYS A 199 11.20 -22.67 3.43
N LYS A 200 10.85 -22.23 4.64
CA LYS A 200 10.76 -23.11 5.83
C LYS A 200 9.76 -24.25 5.63
N LEU A 201 8.59 -23.97 5.03
CA LEU A 201 7.59 -25.00 4.73
C LEU A 201 8.13 -26.02 3.72
N GLN A 202 8.81 -25.56 2.66
CA GLN A 202 9.44 -26.42 1.68
C GLN A 202 10.51 -27.32 2.31
N GLU A 203 11.40 -26.76 3.13
CA GLU A 203 12.42 -27.54 3.87
C GLU A 203 11.78 -28.58 4.80
N SER A 204 10.70 -28.22 5.49
CA SER A 204 9.95 -29.16 6.34
C SER A 204 9.33 -30.29 5.53
N ASN A 205 8.76 -29.98 4.35
CA ASN A 205 8.20 -30.99 3.45
C ASN A 205 9.27 -31.94 2.91
N GLN A 206 10.45 -31.44 2.55
CA GLN A 206 11.59 -32.27 2.14
C GLN A 206 12.03 -33.23 3.26
N LYS A 207 12.11 -32.73 4.51
CA LYS A 207 12.41 -33.58 5.67
C LYS A 207 11.34 -34.65 5.90
N LEU A 208 10.07 -34.31 5.73
CA LEU A 208 8.96 -35.26 5.86
C LEU A 208 9.05 -36.36 4.80
N GLN A 209 9.35 -36.01 3.55
CA GLN A 209 9.57 -36.99 2.47
C GLN A 209 10.74 -37.92 2.78
N ALA A 210 11.89 -37.38 3.20
CA ALA A 210 13.05 -38.20 3.58
C ALA A 210 12.73 -39.15 4.75
N LEU A 211 11.97 -38.70 5.75
CA LEU A 211 11.51 -39.54 6.85
C LEU A 211 10.58 -40.66 6.37
N GLN A 212 9.66 -40.38 5.44
CA GLN A 212 8.78 -41.39 4.86
C GLN A 212 9.57 -42.45 4.07
N GLU A 213 10.57 -42.03 3.28
CA GLU A 213 11.46 -42.94 2.56
C GLU A 213 12.26 -43.85 3.51
N LEU A 214 12.83 -43.28 4.57
CA LEU A 214 13.53 -44.06 5.60
C LEU A 214 12.59 -45.00 6.34
N GLN A 215 11.36 -44.58 6.63
CA GLN A 215 10.35 -45.42 7.25
C GLN A 215 9.96 -46.61 6.35
N ALA A 216 9.81 -46.39 5.04
CA ALA A 216 9.56 -47.47 4.08
C ALA A 216 10.74 -48.46 4.03
N GLN A 217 11.98 -47.96 3.97
CA GLN A 217 13.18 -48.81 4.02
C GLN A 217 13.26 -49.63 5.31
N ASN A 218 12.94 -49.03 6.46
CA ASN A 218 12.90 -49.76 7.73
C ASN A 218 11.84 -50.87 7.72
N ALA A 219 10.65 -50.63 7.16
CA ALA A 219 9.63 -51.66 7.02
C ALA A 219 10.11 -52.83 6.14
N ASP A 220 10.82 -52.54 5.05
CA ASP A 220 11.43 -53.57 4.20
C ASP A 220 12.50 -54.38 4.95
N TYR A 221 13.36 -53.71 5.73
CA TYR A 221 14.36 -54.38 6.56
C TYR A 221 13.72 -55.23 7.66
N GLU A 222 12.69 -54.75 8.34
CA GLU A 222 11.94 -55.53 9.33
C GLU A 222 11.33 -56.79 8.72
N GLN A 223 10.73 -56.69 7.53
CA GLN A 223 10.19 -57.84 6.82
C GLN A 223 11.30 -58.83 6.43
N LYS A 224 12.45 -58.33 5.97
CA LYS A 224 13.62 -59.16 5.64
C LYS A 224 14.16 -59.89 6.87
N ILE A 225 14.26 -59.21 8.01
CA ILE A 225 14.67 -59.82 9.28
C ILE A 225 13.71 -60.95 9.66
N LYS A 226 12.39 -60.69 9.66
CA LYS A 226 11.38 -61.73 9.96
C LYS A 226 11.51 -62.95 9.05
N ASN A 227 11.74 -62.73 7.75
CA ASN A 227 11.92 -63.82 6.79
C ASN A 227 13.19 -64.63 7.09
N LEU A 228 14.30 -63.96 7.43
CA LEU A 228 15.55 -64.63 7.79
C LEU A 228 15.44 -65.39 9.11
N GLU A 229 14.76 -64.84 10.11
CA GLU A 229 14.48 -65.52 11.39
C GLU A 229 13.65 -66.80 11.19
N GLN A 230 12.63 -66.75 10.32
CA GLN A 230 11.84 -67.94 9.95
C GLN A 230 12.69 -68.99 9.24
N GLN A 231 13.53 -68.58 8.29
CA GLN A 231 14.45 -69.49 7.59
C GLN A 231 15.44 -70.15 8.56
N LEU A 232 16.01 -69.37 9.48
CA LEU A 232 16.94 -69.87 10.49
C LEU A 232 16.25 -70.90 11.39
N SER A 233 15.04 -70.60 11.89
CA SER A 233 14.27 -71.52 12.73
C SER A 233 13.96 -72.83 11.99
N ALA A 234 13.58 -72.77 10.71
CA ALA A 234 13.39 -73.97 9.89
C ALA A 234 14.69 -74.78 9.74
N GLN A 235 15.82 -74.11 9.50
CA GLN A 235 17.14 -74.74 9.42
C GLN A 235 17.55 -75.43 10.74
N GLU A 236 17.24 -74.83 11.88
CA GLU A 236 17.48 -75.42 13.20
C GLU A 236 16.66 -76.70 13.42
N GLN A 237 15.39 -76.69 13.00
CA GLN A 237 14.53 -77.89 13.03
C GLN A 237 15.06 -78.99 12.11
N ASP A 238 15.42 -78.66 10.87
CA ASP A 238 16.01 -79.60 9.92
C ASP A 238 17.32 -80.18 10.47
N ALA A 239 18.18 -79.36 11.08
CA ALA A 239 19.41 -79.81 11.72
C ALA A 239 19.15 -80.76 12.90
N ALA A 240 18.08 -80.55 13.67
CA ALA A 240 17.68 -81.45 14.75
C ALA A 240 17.22 -82.81 14.21
N ILE A 241 16.43 -82.83 13.12
CA ILE A 241 16.02 -84.06 12.42
C ILE A 241 17.24 -84.79 11.86
N VAL A 242 18.16 -84.09 11.20
CA VAL A 242 19.38 -84.71 10.68
C VAL A 242 20.23 -85.31 11.81
N LYS A 243 20.31 -84.65 12.97
CA LYS A 243 21.00 -85.21 14.14
C LYS A 243 20.31 -86.49 14.65
N SER A 244 18.98 -86.52 14.76
CA SER A 244 18.25 -87.72 15.20
C SER A 244 18.40 -88.87 14.19
N MET A 245 18.23 -88.58 12.90
CA MET A 245 18.46 -89.55 11.82
C MET A 245 19.89 -90.09 11.86
N LYS A 246 20.89 -89.25 12.08
CA LYS A 246 22.29 -89.69 12.23
C LYS A 246 22.48 -90.61 13.43
N THR A 247 21.82 -90.33 14.56
CA THR A 247 21.87 -91.23 15.73
C THR A 247 21.22 -92.58 15.45
N ASP A 248 20.09 -92.61 14.74
CA ASP A 248 19.43 -93.87 14.36
C ASP A 248 20.27 -94.67 13.36
N LEU A 249 20.81 -94.00 12.33
CA LEU A 249 21.75 -94.60 11.38
C LEU A 249 22.99 -95.16 12.07
N SER A 250 23.49 -94.52 13.14
CA SER A 250 24.63 -95.04 13.91
C SER A 250 24.31 -96.29 14.74
N ARG A 251 23.03 -96.53 15.06
CA ARG A 251 22.56 -97.74 15.75
C ARG A 251 22.28 -98.89 14.79
N LEU A 252 21.99 -98.59 13.52
CA LEU A 252 21.68 -99.58 12.48
C LEU A 252 22.69 -100.75 12.43
N PRO A 253 24.02 -100.55 12.43
CA PRO A 253 24.97 -101.67 12.34
C PRO A 253 24.95 -102.60 13.55
N LYS A 254 24.53 -102.09 14.72
CA LYS A 254 24.34 -102.93 15.91
C LYS A 254 23.09 -103.77 15.77
N MET A 255 21.98 -103.17 15.35
CA MET A 255 20.74 -103.91 15.09
C MET A 255 20.90 -104.93 13.96
N GLU A 256 21.63 -104.61 12.89
CA GLU A 256 21.97 -105.56 11.83
C GLU A 256 22.76 -106.76 12.36
N ARG A 257 23.73 -106.52 13.27
CA ARG A 257 24.47 -107.59 13.95
C ARG A 257 23.59 -108.44 14.86
N GLU A 258 22.71 -107.83 15.64
CA GLU A 258 21.73 -108.55 16.47
C GLU A 258 20.78 -109.40 15.61
N LEU A 259 20.30 -108.87 14.48
CA LEU A 259 19.47 -109.60 13.52
C LEU A 259 20.22 -110.80 12.91
N GLN A 260 21.50 -110.62 12.60
CA GLN A 260 22.36 -111.67 12.09
C GLN A 260 22.60 -112.76 13.14
N GLN A 261 22.88 -112.38 14.41
CA GLN A 261 23.00 -113.32 15.52
C GLN A 261 21.70 -114.11 15.74
N LEU A 262 20.55 -113.45 15.75
CA LEU A 262 19.24 -114.12 15.87
C LEU A 262 18.95 -115.08 14.71
N ARG A 263 19.45 -114.79 13.50
CA ARG A 263 19.37 -115.70 12.35
C ARG A 263 20.26 -116.93 12.56
N GLU A 264 21.50 -116.72 13.01
CA GLU A 264 22.47 -117.79 13.32
C GLU A 264 21.96 -118.69 14.46
N GLU A 265 21.41 -118.11 15.52
CA GLU A 265 20.76 -118.83 16.62
C GLU A 265 19.55 -119.63 16.13
N ASN A 266 18.71 -119.07 15.25
CA ASN A 266 17.60 -119.82 14.65
C ASN A 266 18.07 -121.00 13.81
N THR A 267 19.13 -120.82 13.01
CA THR A 267 19.72 -121.93 12.24
C THR A 267 20.26 -123.00 13.16
N TYR A 268 20.99 -122.63 14.21
CA TYR A 268 21.49 -123.56 15.22
C TYR A 268 20.35 -124.29 15.94
N HIS A 269 19.28 -123.61 16.32
CA HIS A 269 18.11 -124.24 16.93
C HIS A 269 17.40 -125.20 15.98
N ARG A 270 17.36 -124.92 14.67
CA ARG A 270 16.82 -125.84 13.67
C ARG A 270 17.70 -127.09 13.57
N GLU A 271 19.02 -126.93 13.46
CA GLU A 271 19.99 -128.04 13.46
C GLU A 271 19.91 -128.88 14.73
N MET A 272 19.83 -128.25 15.92
CA MET A 272 19.67 -128.96 17.19
C MET A 272 18.34 -129.70 17.32
N LYS A 273 17.27 -129.18 16.70
CA LYS A 273 16.00 -129.92 16.59
C LYS A 273 16.14 -131.14 15.69
N GLU A 274 16.80 -131.01 14.54
CA GLU A 274 17.08 -132.13 13.63
C GLU A 274 17.96 -133.19 14.29
N ASN A 275 19.04 -132.79 14.97
CA ASN A 275 19.90 -133.71 15.74
C ASN A 275 19.14 -134.40 16.88
N ASN A 276 18.26 -133.70 17.61
CA ASN A 276 17.41 -134.34 18.62
C ASN A 276 16.42 -135.32 17.99
N ALA A 277 15.91 -135.05 16.79
CA ALA A 277 15.05 -135.99 16.08
C ALA A 277 15.82 -137.26 15.72
N LEU A 278 17.05 -137.12 15.21
CA LEU A 278 17.95 -138.25 14.93
C LEU A 278 18.28 -139.06 16.20
N LEU A 279 18.61 -138.40 17.31
CA LEU A 279 18.86 -139.07 18.59
C LEU A 279 17.62 -139.80 19.14
N LYS A 280 16.43 -139.20 18.99
CA LYS A 280 15.18 -139.89 19.34
C LYS A 280 14.97 -141.13 18.50
N GLU A 281 15.26 -141.06 17.20
CA GLU A 281 15.18 -142.21 16.31
C GLU A 281 16.15 -143.33 16.72
N GLU A 282 17.40 -143.01 17.09
CA GLU A 282 18.35 -143.98 17.65
C GLU A 282 17.86 -144.61 18.95
N VAL A 283 17.34 -143.79 19.89
CA VAL A 283 16.79 -144.28 21.17
C VAL A 283 15.60 -145.21 20.94
N GLU A 284 14.70 -144.88 20.02
CA GLU A 284 13.60 -145.77 19.63
C GLU A 284 14.11 -147.05 18.98
N GLY A 285 15.16 -146.97 18.16
CA GLY A 285 15.84 -148.13 17.58
C GLY A 285 16.43 -149.07 18.63
N LEU A 286 17.13 -148.51 19.64
CA LEU A 286 17.66 -149.25 20.78
C LEU A 286 16.54 -149.85 21.64
N ARG A 287 15.46 -149.11 21.89
CA ARG A 287 14.30 -149.60 22.63
C ARG A 287 13.64 -150.79 21.93
N ARG A 288 13.44 -150.71 20.61
CA ARG A 288 12.95 -151.84 19.80
C ARG A 288 13.89 -153.06 19.88
N ALA A 289 15.20 -152.85 19.94
CA ALA A 289 16.16 -153.94 20.12
C ALA A 289 16.07 -154.59 21.51
N ALA A 290 15.93 -153.77 22.57
CA ALA A 290 15.73 -154.26 23.93
C ALA A 290 14.41 -155.02 24.08
N GLU A 291 13.32 -154.56 23.45
CA GLU A 291 12.04 -155.28 23.40
C GLU A 291 12.19 -156.65 22.72
N ARG A 292 12.91 -156.75 21.59
CA ARG A 292 13.22 -158.04 20.96
C ARG A 292 14.01 -158.96 21.90
N TYR A 293 15.00 -158.42 22.60
CA TYR A 293 15.82 -159.18 23.55
C TYR A 293 14.99 -159.69 24.74
N ASN A 294 14.10 -158.86 25.30
CA ASN A 294 13.18 -159.27 26.36
C ASN A 294 12.24 -160.38 25.90
N LYS A 295 11.70 -160.30 24.68
CA LYS A 295 10.82 -161.34 24.12
C LYS A 295 11.54 -162.68 23.97
N MET A 296 12.79 -162.65 23.51
CA MET A 296 13.64 -163.85 23.44
C MET A 296 13.95 -164.42 24.83
N LYS A 297 14.10 -163.55 25.85
CA LYS A 297 14.27 -163.98 27.24
C LYS A 297 13.00 -164.64 27.80
N GLU A 298 11.81 -164.11 27.48
CA GLU A 298 10.52 -164.72 27.84
C GLU A 298 10.36 -166.11 27.22
N GLU A 299 10.72 -166.28 25.94
CA GLU A 299 10.73 -167.58 25.26
C GLU A 299 11.71 -168.58 25.92
N LEU A 300 12.87 -168.11 26.39
CA LEU A 300 13.85 -168.96 27.08
C LEU A 300 13.31 -169.48 28.42
N VAL A 301 12.63 -168.62 29.19
CA VAL A 301 11.97 -169.00 30.45
C VAL A 301 10.84 -170.01 30.20
N HIS A 302 10.09 -169.85 29.10
CA HIS A 302 9.08 -170.83 28.70
C HIS A 302 9.69 -172.22 28.44
N LEU A 303 10.79 -172.28 27.69
CA LEU A 303 11.51 -173.53 27.43
C LEU A 303 12.09 -174.16 28.71
N GLU A 304 12.56 -173.36 29.66
CA GLU A 304 13.02 -173.86 30.96
C GLU A 304 11.89 -174.54 31.75
N MET A 305 10.67 -174.00 31.74
CA MET A 305 9.52 -174.64 32.39
C MET A 305 9.11 -175.97 31.73
N GLU A 306 9.16 -176.07 30.40
CA GLU A 306 8.86 -177.32 29.69
C GLU A 306 9.85 -178.43 30.02
N LYS A 307 11.15 -178.10 30.11
CA LYS A 307 12.19 -179.03 30.53
C LYS A 307 11.90 -179.58 31.94
N GLU A 308 11.51 -178.72 32.87
CA GLU A 308 11.22 -179.10 34.25
C GLU A 308 10.00 -180.05 34.35
N GLN A 309 8.99 -179.87 33.50
CA GLN A 309 7.85 -180.80 33.40
C GLN A 309 8.24 -182.19 32.87
N VAL A 310 9.12 -182.26 31.87
CA VAL A 310 9.59 -183.54 31.31
C VAL A 310 10.45 -184.29 32.31
N GLN A 311 11.29 -183.59 33.08
CA GLN A 311 12.09 -184.20 34.14
C GLN A 311 11.22 -184.86 35.23
N LYS A 312 10.15 -184.20 35.68
CA LYS A 312 9.20 -184.78 36.66
C LYS A 312 8.51 -186.05 36.15
N LYS A 313 8.20 -186.13 34.85
CA LYS A 313 7.60 -187.33 34.25
C LYS A 313 8.58 -188.51 34.25
N LEU A 314 9.88 -188.27 34.10
CA LEU A 314 10.91 -189.31 34.12
C LEU A 314 11.07 -189.93 35.51
N GLU A 315 11.12 -189.12 36.56
CA GLU A 315 11.23 -189.59 37.96
C GLU A 315 10.06 -190.48 38.40
N LEU A 316 8.86 -190.26 37.85
CA LEU A 316 7.70 -191.10 38.13
C LEU A 316 7.83 -192.52 37.55
N TRP A 317 8.53 -192.69 36.42
CA TRP A 317 8.76 -194.00 35.81
C TRP A 317 9.83 -194.81 36.54
N GLU A 318 10.85 -194.16 37.08
CA GLU A 318 11.94 -194.84 37.80
C GLU A 318 11.49 -195.45 39.14
N ASN A 319 10.41 -194.94 39.74
CA ASN A 319 9.91 -195.41 41.04
C ASN A 319 8.99 -196.65 40.99
N LEU A 320 8.56 -197.12 39.80
CA LEU A 320 7.74 -198.33 39.67
C LEU A 320 8.49 -199.62 40.01
N GLU A 321 9.82 -199.65 39.89
CA GLU A 321 10.64 -200.83 40.16
C GLU A 321 10.63 -201.24 41.65
N GLN A 322 10.55 -200.27 42.57
CA GLN A 322 10.63 -200.53 44.01
C GLN A 322 9.33 -201.07 44.62
N THR A 323 8.18 -200.84 43.98
CA THR A 323 6.87 -201.13 44.58
C THR A 323 6.26 -202.46 44.17
N THR A 324 6.62 -203.03 43.02
CA THR A 324 5.95 -204.24 42.49
C THR A 324 6.80 -205.51 42.50
N GLY A 325 8.07 -205.47 42.89
CA GLY A 325 8.95 -206.66 42.97
C GLY A 325 9.17 -207.36 41.60
N LEU A 326 8.82 -206.67 40.52
CA LEU A 326 8.86 -207.11 39.12
C LEU A 326 9.77 -206.12 38.39
N ASN A 327 10.78 -206.61 37.66
CA ASN A 327 11.79 -205.77 37.00
C ASN A 327 11.20 -205.06 35.75
N ILE A 328 10.54 -203.91 35.96
CA ILE A 328 9.86 -203.10 34.96
C ILE A 328 10.38 -201.66 35.07
N ARG A 329 11.30 -201.24 34.18
CA ARG A 329 11.92 -199.90 34.20
C ARG A 329 11.48 -199.01 33.03
N THR A 330 10.81 -199.58 32.03
CA THR A 330 10.26 -198.85 30.89
C THR A 330 8.86 -199.37 30.53
N PRO A 331 8.02 -198.57 29.84
CA PRO A 331 6.71 -199.01 29.35
C PRO A 331 6.79 -200.31 28.51
N ASP A 332 7.91 -200.51 27.81
CA ASP A 332 8.18 -201.71 27.02
C ASP A 332 8.45 -202.96 27.89
N ASP A 333 8.94 -202.81 29.12
CA ASP A 333 9.21 -203.93 30.04
C ASP A 333 7.91 -204.51 30.65
N LEU A 334 6.89 -203.66 30.84
CA LEU A 334 5.56 -204.06 31.31
C LEU A 334 4.87 -204.96 30.26
N SER A 335 4.99 -204.58 29.00
CA SER A 335 4.46 -205.38 27.87
C SER A 335 5.08 -206.78 27.81
N ARG A 336 6.38 -206.94 28.12
CA ARG A 336 7.05 -208.25 28.08
C ARG A 336 6.59 -209.19 29.20
N GLN A 337 6.32 -208.68 30.41
CA GLN A 337 5.84 -209.51 31.52
C GLN A 337 4.41 -210.01 31.32
N ILE A 338 3.54 -209.18 30.73
CA ILE A 338 2.15 -209.55 30.43
C ILE A 338 2.13 -210.76 29.48
N VAL A 339 2.98 -210.76 28.44
CA VAL A 339 3.08 -211.86 27.47
C VAL A 339 3.57 -213.16 28.14
N ALA A 340 4.50 -213.08 29.09
CA ALA A 340 5.03 -214.26 29.78
C ALA A 340 4.01 -214.93 30.72
N VAL A 341 3.12 -214.16 31.34
CA VAL A 341 2.06 -214.69 32.22
C VAL A 341 0.96 -215.38 31.39
N GLN A 342 0.57 -214.79 30.26
CA GLN A 342 -0.44 -215.36 29.36
C GLN A 342 -0.02 -216.72 28.78
N GLN A 343 1.27 -216.95 28.52
CA GLN A 343 1.77 -218.25 28.05
C GLN A 343 1.75 -219.36 29.13
N ARG A 344 1.87 -219.02 30.42
CA ARG A 344 1.79 -220.00 31.52
C ARG A 344 0.36 -220.46 31.78
N GLU A 345 -0.62 -219.56 31.68
CA GLU A 345 -2.04 -219.91 31.87
C GLU A 345 -2.55 -220.87 30.79
N LEU A 346 -2.07 -220.73 29.55
CA LEU A 346 -2.45 -221.65 28.46
C LEU A 346 -1.99 -223.09 28.72
N LYS A 347 -0.77 -223.28 29.22
CA LYS A 347 -0.25 -224.63 29.55
C LYS A 347 -1.00 -225.28 30.71
N LEU A 348 -1.33 -224.51 31.74
CA LEU A 348 -2.07 -225.02 32.91
C LEU A 348 -3.52 -225.40 32.56
N LYS A 349 -4.10 -224.79 31.51
CA LYS A 349 -5.41 -225.20 30.98
C LYS A 349 -5.37 -226.54 30.25
N GLU A 350 -4.25 -226.92 29.63
CA GLU A 350 -4.11 -228.23 28.98
C GLU A 350 -3.95 -229.38 30.00
N GLU A 351 -3.23 -229.15 31.11
CA GLU A 351 -3.06 -230.18 32.16
C GLU A 351 -4.34 -230.46 32.96
N ASN A 352 -5.30 -229.53 32.97
CA ASN A 352 -6.54 -229.68 33.76
C ASN A 352 -7.70 -230.40 33.03
N MET A 353 -7.62 -230.63 31.72
CA MET A 353 -8.73 -231.29 30.99
C MET A 353 -8.68 -232.82 30.97
N THR A 354 -7.56 -233.47 31.30
CA THR A 354 -7.46 -234.95 31.21
C THR A 354 -7.65 -235.69 32.54
N ILE A 355 -8.05 -235.00 33.62
CA ILE A 355 -8.56 -235.64 34.86
C ILE A 355 -10.11 -235.62 34.93
N GLN A 356 -10.82 -235.12 33.89
CA GLN A 356 -12.28 -235.28 33.76
C GLN A 356 -12.74 -235.74 32.38
N SER A 357 -12.20 -236.86 31.88
CA SER A 357 -12.99 -237.99 31.33
C SER A 357 -12.16 -239.24 31.12
#